data_AF-A0A0K9YY31-F1
#
_entry.id   AF-A0A0K9YY31-F1
#
_cell.length_a   1.000
_cell.length_b   1.000
_cell.length_c   1.000
_cell.angle_alpha   90.00
_cell.angle_beta   90.00
_cell.angle_gamma   90.00
#
_symmetry.space_group_name_H-M   'P 1'
#
loop_
_entity.id
_entity.type
_entity.pdbx_description
1 polymer ?
#
loop_
_entity_poly.entity_id
_entity_poly.type
_entity_poly.pdbx_seq_one_letter_code
_entity_poly.pdbx_strand_id
1 'polypeptide(L)'
;MTSAQEKKCHAIIHTAAIGAAGGNLIPVPGVGIAADIVAMTTMTMSLASVFGGNLTEEAAKAMAITGIKNSMLKQPIQTLTKELSKFVPILGQVVAPTISIAMIEAAGWAIAKDLDRKFGAYH
;
A
#
# COMPACT_ATOMS: atom_id res chain seq x y z
N MET A 1 -1.47 -0.42 19.69
CA MET A 1 -1.63 0.87 18.99
C MET A 1 -2.49 1.80 19.83
N THR A 2 -2.01 3.00 20.12
CA THR A 2 -2.81 4.06 20.76
C THR A 2 -3.70 4.76 19.73
N SER A 3 -4.77 5.43 20.17
CA SER A 3 -5.65 6.19 19.26
C SER A 3 -4.91 7.30 18.48
N ALA A 4 -3.87 7.89 19.08
CA ALA A 4 -3.03 8.88 18.41
C ALA A 4 -2.19 8.26 17.29
N GLN A 5 -1.61 7.07 17.53
CA GLN A 5 -0.88 6.32 16.51
C GLN A 5 -1.80 5.85 15.39
N GLU A 6 -3.00 5.37 15.73
CA GLU A 6 -3.99 4.95 14.75
C GLU A 6 -4.40 6.09 13.81
N LYS A 7 -4.66 7.28 14.37
CA LYS A 7 -5.00 8.47 13.58
C LYS A 7 -3.86 8.89 12.64
N LYS A 8 -2.60 8.82 13.10
CA LYS A 8 -1.42 9.09 12.25
C LYS A 8 -1.28 8.04 11.15
N CYS A 9 -1.42 6.76 11.48
CA CYS A 9 -1.38 5.67 10.50
C CYS A 9 -2.45 5.85 9.43
N HIS A 10 -3.70 6.10 9.82
CA HIS A 10 -4.80 6.35 8.89
C HIS A 10 -4.49 7.51 7.93
N ALA A 11 -4.00 8.65 8.44
CA ALA A 11 -3.64 9.79 7.59
C ALA A 11 -2.53 9.46 6.59
N ILE A 12 -1.48 8.77 7.03
CA ILE A 12 -0.35 8.33 6.18
C ILE A 12 -0.83 7.37 5.08
N ILE A 13 -1.61 6.35 5.47
CA ILE A 13 -2.12 5.31 4.58
C ILE A 13 -3.06 5.91 3.53
N HIS A 14 -4.03 6.71 3.97
CA HIS A 14 -5.02 7.31 3.10
C HIS A 14 -4.38 8.29 2.10
N THR A 15 -3.41 9.09 2.54
CA THR A 15 -2.67 10.02 1.66
C THR A 15 -1.87 9.27 0.60
N ALA A 16 -1.18 8.18 0.98
CA ALA A 16 -0.44 7.35 0.04
C ALA A 16 -1.37 6.67 -0.98
N ALA A 17 -2.54 6.17 -0.54
CA ALA A 17 -3.53 5.55 -1.40
C ALA A 17 -4.09 6.53 -2.45
N ILE A 18 -4.43 7.76 -2.05
CA ILE A 18 -4.89 8.81 -2.96
C ILE A 18 -3.76 9.22 -3.93
N GLY A 19 -2.53 9.39 -3.44
CA GLY A 19 -1.38 9.77 -4.27
C GLY A 19 -1.06 8.74 -5.36
N ALA A 20 -1.07 7.47 -5.00
CA ALA A 20 -0.84 6.36 -5.93
C ALA A 20 -1.97 6.19 -6.96
N ALA A 21 -3.22 6.45 -6.56
CA ALA A 21 -4.36 6.47 -7.49
C ALA A 21 -4.19 7.54 -8.58
N GLY A 22 -3.59 8.69 -8.25
CA GLY A 22 -3.25 9.73 -9.22
C GLY A 22 -2.13 9.32 -10.19
N GLY A 23 -1.10 8.61 -9.71
CA GLY A 23 0.01 8.12 -10.55
C GLY A 23 -0.44 7.12 -11.63
N ASN A 24 -1.49 6.34 -11.34
CA ASN A 24 -2.07 5.37 -12.27
C ASN A 24 -2.92 6.01 -13.40
N LEU A 25 -3.09 7.34 -13.41
CA LEU A 25 -3.77 8.06 -14.50
C LEU A 25 -2.85 8.32 -15.71
N ILE A 26 -1.54 8.09 -15.58
CA ILE A 26 -0.57 8.29 -16.67
C ILE A 26 -0.52 7.00 -17.52
N PRO A 27 -0.89 7.04 -18.82
CA PRO A 27 -0.99 5.84 -19.66
C PRO A 27 0.37 5.37 -20.20
N VAL A 28 1.40 5.36 -19.34
CA VAL A 28 2.75 4.89 -19.68
C VAL A 28 2.98 3.54 -18.98
N PRO A 29 3.29 2.46 -19.73
CA PRO A 29 3.58 1.15 -19.14
C PRO A 29 4.64 1.23 -18.05
N GLY A 30 4.38 0.64 -16.88
CA GLY A 30 5.32 0.57 -15.77
C GLY A 30 5.38 1.80 -14.86
N VAL A 31 4.88 2.98 -15.28
CA VAL A 31 4.89 4.20 -14.45
C VAL A 31 4.00 4.06 -13.21
N GLY A 32 2.80 3.49 -13.37
CA GLY A 32 1.90 3.22 -12.24
C GLY A 32 2.54 2.31 -11.18
N ILE A 33 3.19 1.23 -11.61
CA ILE A 33 3.87 0.28 -10.72
C ILE A 33 5.05 0.95 -10.00
N ALA A 34 5.85 1.74 -10.70
CA ALA A 34 6.97 2.46 -10.09
C ALA A 34 6.47 3.49 -9.05
N ALA A 35 5.42 4.24 -9.38
CA ALA A 35 4.79 5.19 -8.47
C ALA A 35 4.22 4.48 -7.23
N ASP A 36 3.56 3.34 -7.40
CA ASP A 36 3.02 2.53 -6.31
C ASP A 36 4.14 2.02 -5.38
N ILE A 37 5.27 1.56 -5.94
CA ILE A 37 6.43 1.11 -5.13
C ILE A 37 7.00 2.27 -4.31
N VAL A 38 7.15 3.45 -4.92
CA VAL A 38 7.68 4.64 -4.21
C VAL A 38 6.70 5.10 -3.13
N ALA A 39 5.42 5.20 -3.44
CA ALA A 39 4.38 5.56 -2.48
C ALA A 39 4.32 4.57 -1.31
N MET A 40 4.36 3.27 -1.59
CA MET A 40 4.33 2.23 -0.56
C MET A 40 5.61 2.21 0.29
N THR A 41 6.78 2.46 -0.29
CA THR A 41 8.06 2.51 0.44
C THR A 41 8.06 3.70 1.40
N THR A 42 7.72 4.89 0.92
CA THR A 42 7.65 6.11 1.74
C THR A 42 6.57 6.03 2.82
N MET A 43 5.41 5.45 2.50
CA MET A 43 4.35 5.14 3.47
C MET A 43 4.86 4.20 4.56
N THR A 44 5.59 3.13 4.20
CA THR A 44 6.13 2.14 5.15
C THR A 44 7.15 2.76 6.10
N MET A 45 8.04 3.62 5.59
CA MET A 45 8.99 4.38 6.43
C MET A 45 8.27 5.32 7.40
N SER A 46 7.26 6.04 6.90
CA SER A 46 6.43 6.94 7.71
C SER A 46 5.67 6.19 8.80
N LEU A 47 5.10 5.02 8.49
CA LEU A 47 4.47 4.16 9.47
C LEU A 47 5.45 3.70 10.55
N ALA A 48 6.67 3.30 10.19
CA ALA A 48 7.68 2.88 11.18
C ALA A 48 7.98 4.00 12.20
N SER A 49 8.08 5.25 11.72
CA SER A 49 8.31 6.42 12.60
C SER A 49 7.18 6.68 13.59
N VAL A 50 5.93 6.29 13.28
CA VAL A 50 4.78 6.41 14.20
C VAL A 50 4.97 5.52 15.44
N PHE A 51 5.70 4.42 15.29
CA PHE A 51 6.02 3.48 16.37
C PHE A 51 7.43 3.67 16.94
N GLY A 52 8.09 4.80 16.66
CA GLY A 52 9.44 5.10 17.17
C GLY A 52 10.56 4.31 16.48
N GLY A 53 10.26 3.59 15.40
CA GLY A 53 11.24 2.86 14.60
C GLY A 53 11.76 3.67 13.43
N ASN A 54 12.97 3.35 12.98
CA ASN A 54 13.49 3.79 11.68
C ASN A 54 13.77 2.56 10.82
N LEU A 55 13.30 2.60 9.58
CA LEU A 55 13.60 1.59 8.56
C LEU A 55 14.56 2.19 7.54
N THR A 56 15.52 1.41 7.08
CA THR A 56 16.25 1.75 5.85
C THR A 56 15.28 1.68 4.67
N GLU A 57 15.59 2.38 3.59
CA GLU A 57 14.76 2.37 2.38
C GLU A 57 14.60 0.94 1.84
N GLU A 58 15.66 0.13 1.88
CA GLU A 58 15.64 -1.27 1.42
C GLU A 58 14.71 -2.13 2.28
N ALA A 59 14.76 -1.97 3.61
CA ALA A 59 13.89 -2.68 4.53
C ALA A 59 12.42 -2.27 4.32
N ALA A 60 12.17 -0.97 4.17
CA ALA A 60 10.84 -0.44 3.88
C ALA A 60 10.31 -0.94 2.53
N LYS A 61 11.16 -1.00 1.49
CA LYS A 61 10.80 -1.52 0.17
C LYS A 61 10.48 -3.01 0.21
N ALA A 62 11.26 -3.81 0.95
CA ALA A 62 10.97 -5.23 1.14
C ALA A 62 9.63 -5.46 1.87
N MET A 63 9.34 -4.66 2.89
CA MET A 63 8.07 -4.68 3.62
C MET A 63 6.90 -4.22 2.73
N ALA A 64 7.08 -3.17 1.94
CA ALA A 64 6.11 -2.68 0.97
C ALA A 64 5.74 -3.78 -0.05
N ILE A 65 6.74 -4.42 -0.67
CA ILE A 65 6.54 -5.54 -1.62
C ILE A 65 5.76 -6.68 -0.95
N THR A 66 6.14 -7.04 0.27
CA THR A 66 5.46 -8.11 1.04
C THR A 66 4.01 -7.71 1.39
N GLY A 67 3.78 -6.45 1.76
CA GLY A 67 2.47 -5.90 2.07
C GLY A 67 1.53 -5.89 0.85
N ILE A 68 2.04 -5.49 -0.32
CA ILE A 68 1.32 -5.57 -1.60
C ILE A 68 0.96 -7.02 -1.90
N LYS A 69 1.95 -7.94 -1.87
CA LYS A 69 1.74 -9.36 -2.14
C LYS A 69 0.67 -9.96 -1.24
N ASN A 70 0.75 -9.71 0.06
CA ASN A 70 -0.22 -10.23 1.03
C ASN A 70 -1.62 -9.64 0.85
N SER A 71 -1.72 -8.38 0.43
CA SER A 71 -3.01 -7.73 0.19
C SER A 71 -3.66 -8.23 -1.09
N MET A 72 -2.86 -8.46 -2.13
CA MET A 72 -3.30 -9.06 -3.39
C MET A 72 -3.82 -10.50 -3.18
N LEU A 73 -3.14 -11.29 -2.34
CA LEU A 73 -3.57 -12.66 -2.01
C LEU A 73 -4.83 -12.72 -1.13
N LYS A 74 -5.10 -11.67 -0.34
CA LYS A 74 -6.28 -11.58 0.54
C LYS A 74 -7.50 -11.02 -0.18
N GLN A 75 -7.33 -10.33 -1.30
CA GLN A 75 -8.46 -9.96 -2.14
C GLN A 75 -8.97 -11.20 -2.90
N PRO A 76 -10.29 -11.45 -2.93
CA PRO A 76 -10.81 -12.57 -3.69
C PRO A 76 -10.41 -12.39 -5.15
N ILE A 77 -9.63 -13.36 -5.65
CA ILE A 77 -9.19 -13.44 -7.05
C ILE A 77 -10.38 -13.28 -8.00
N GLN A 78 -11.61 -13.60 -7.54
CA GLN A 78 -12.87 -13.44 -8.26
C GLN A 78 -13.29 -11.96 -8.49
N THR A 79 -12.98 -11.04 -7.57
CA THR A 79 -13.25 -9.60 -7.75
C THR A 79 -12.22 -8.97 -8.70
N LEU A 80 -10.97 -9.41 -8.58
CA LEU A 80 -9.93 -9.04 -9.54
C LEU A 80 -10.27 -9.60 -10.92
N THR A 81 -10.64 -10.88 -11.05
CA THR A 81 -10.91 -11.51 -12.35
C THR A 81 -12.20 -11.06 -13.01
N LYS A 82 -13.26 -10.66 -12.32
CA LYS A 82 -14.48 -10.13 -12.99
C LYS A 82 -14.27 -8.74 -13.61
N GLU A 83 -13.44 -7.91 -13.01
CA GLU A 83 -13.06 -6.61 -13.57
C GLU A 83 -11.86 -6.76 -14.53
N LEU A 84 -10.82 -7.52 -14.17
CA LEU A 84 -9.70 -7.83 -15.08
C LEU A 84 -10.14 -8.62 -16.32
N SER A 85 -11.16 -9.49 -16.24
CA SER A 85 -11.70 -10.22 -17.42
C SER A 85 -12.36 -9.32 -18.44
N LYS A 86 -12.92 -8.17 -18.03
CA LYS A 86 -13.38 -7.11 -18.94
C LYS A 86 -12.24 -6.26 -19.51
N PHE A 87 -11.03 -6.40 -18.97
CA PHE A 87 -9.80 -5.74 -19.40
C PHE A 87 -8.81 -6.69 -20.12
N VAL A 88 -9.25 -7.90 -20.49
CA VAL A 88 -8.51 -8.89 -21.30
C VAL A 88 -8.48 -8.40 -22.75
N PRO A 89 -7.59 -7.45 -23.14
CA PRO A 89 -6.16 -7.70 -23.38
C PRO A 89 -5.22 -6.49 -23.06
N ILE A 90 -5.67 -5.50 -22.29
CA ILE A 90 -4.90 -4.28 -21.89
C ILE A 90 -4.49 -4.39 -20.40
N LEU A 91 -4.22 -5.61 -19.93
CA LEU A 91 -3.87 -5.92 -18.53
C LEU A 91 -2.47 -5.45 -18.09
N GLY A 92 -1.89 -4.48 -18.80
CA GLY A 92 -0.61 -3.88 -18.48
C GLY A 92 -0.65 -2.40 -18.05
N GLN A 93 -1.80 -1.72 -18.08
CA GLN A 93 -1.78 -0.25 -17.97
C GLN A 93 -2.72 0.41 -16.95
N VAL A 94 -3.88 -0.15 -16.58
CA VAL A 94 -4.80 0.55 -15.66
C VAL A 94 -5.55 -0.41 -14.75
N VAL A 95 -5.21 -0.42 -13.46
CA VAL A 95 -6.12 -0.88 -12.40
C VAL A 95 -7.04 0.29 -12.08
N ALA A 96 -8.36 0.07 -11.93
CA ALA A 96 -9.27 1.17 -11.60
C ALA A 96 -8.79 1.90 -10.33
N PRO A 97 -8.76 3.24 -10.29
CA PRO A 97 -8.22 4.00 -9.16
C PRO A 97 -8.79 3.60 -7.79
N THR A 98 -10.08 3.24 -7.76
CA THR A 98 -10.77 2.77 -6.55
C THR A 98 -10.21 1.44 -6.03
N ILE A 99 -9.83 0.53 -6.93
CA ILE A 99 -9.20 -0.74 -6.58
C ILE A 99 -7.78 -0.50 -6.06
N SER A 100 -7.02 0.42 -6.69
CA SER A 100 -5.69 0.79 -6.21
C SER A 100 -5.74 1.40 -4.80
N ILE A 101 -6.68 2.30 -4.53
CA ILE A 101 -6.90 2.87 -3.19
C ILE A 101 -7.16 1.75 -2.19
N ALA A 102 -8.11 0.85 -2.48
CA ALA A 102 -8.45 -0.24 -1.58
C ALA A 102 -7.27 -1.19 -1.32
N MET A 103 -6.47 -1.50 -2.35
CA MET A 103 -5.28 -2.35 -2.20
C MET A 103 -4.21 -1.70 -1.32
N ILE A 104 -3.93 -0.41 -1.54
CA ILE A 104 -2.91 0.33 -0.80
C ILE A 104 -3.35 0.54 0.65
N GLU A 105 -4.62 0.85 0.89
CA GLU A 105 -5.14 0.93 2.25
C GLU A 105 -5.03 -0.40 2.99
N ALA A 106 -5.44 -1.50 2.36
CA ALA A 106 -5.33 -2.83 2.96
C ALA A 106 -3.87 -3.19 3.29
N ALA A 107 -2.94 -2.89 2.37
CA ALA A 107 -1.51 -3.13 2.57
C ALA A 107 -0.93 -2.26 3.68
N GLY A 108 -1.24 -0.96 3.67
CA GLY A 108 -0.81 -0.02 4.69
C GLY A 108 -1.28 -0.42 6.08
N TRP A 109 -2.54 -0.86 6.22
CA TRP A 109 -3.06 -1.35 7.49
C TRP A 109 -2.44 -2.66 7.94
N ALA A 110 -2.12 -3.58 7.02
CA ALA A 110 -1.40 -4.79 7.35
C ALA A 110 0.01 -4.49 7.89
N ILE A 111 0.72 -3.55 7.26
CA ILE A 111 2.05 -3.10 7.69
C ILE A 111 1.98 -2.39 9.04
N ALA A 112 1.02 -1.46 9.23
CA ALA A 112 0.85 -0.74 10.49
C ALA A 112 0.60 -1.68 11.67
N LYS A 113 -0.22 -2.73 11.47
CA LYS A 113 -0.48 -3.76 12.51
C LYS A 113 0.75 -4.61 12.82
N ASP A 114 1.57 -4.93 11.81
CA ASP A 114 2.82 -5.66 12.02
C ASP A 114 3.84 -4.80 12.79
N LEU A 115 3.96 -3.52 12.45
CA LEU A 115 4.80 -2.57 13.18
C LEU A 115 4.33 -2.34 14.62
N ASP A 116 3.02 -2.19 14.83
CA ASP A 116 2.44 -2.09 16.17
C ASP A 116 2.73 -3.34 17.02
N ARG A 117 2.61 -4.53 16.43
CA ARG A 117 2.96 -5.78 17.14
C ARG A 117 4.43 -5.85 17.51
N LYS A 118 5.33 -5.33 16.65
CA LYS A 118 6.78 -5.39 16.85
C LYS A 118 7.31 -4.30 17.80
N PHE A 119 6.75 -3.11 17.74
CA PHE A 119 7.30 -1.91 18.39
C PHE A 119 6.30 -1.20 19.31
N GLY A 120 4.99 -1.44 19.15
CA GLY A 120 3.94 -0.82 19.94
C GLY A 120 3.82 -1.33 21.38
N ALA A 121 4.56 -2.38 21.77
CA ALA A 121 4.59 -2.87 23.15
C ALA A 121 5.48 -2.04 24.10
N TYR A 122 6.20 -1.03 23.58
CA TYR A 122 7.12 -0.18 24.35
C TYR A 122 6.56 1.21 24.71
N HIS A 123 5.28 1.47 24.45
CA HIS A 123 4.56 2.71 24.76
C HIS A 123 3.12 2.42 25.22
#